data_AF-A0A9E4FR20-F1
#
_entry.id   AF-A0A9E4FR20-F1
#
_cell.length_a   1.000
_cell.length_b   1.000
_cell.length_c   1.000
_cell.angle_alpha   90.00
_cell.angle_beta   90.00
_cell.angle_gamma   90.00
#
_symmetry.space_group_name_H-M   'P 1'
#
loop_
_entity.id
_entity.type
_entity.pdbx_description
1 polymer ?
#
loop_
_entity_poly.entity_id
_entity_poly.type
_entity_poly.pdbx_seq_one_letter_code
_entity_poly.pdbx_strand_id
1 'polypeptide(L)'
;MVEKVTRILHSQGLNRAKYDRLADMAERAGEVRADAWRRCSGLSTAAQTPYAIRDAWMAEGCVWHGLPARLGKATLADALGDIAAAREAAKVSVRKAIRHRTRGHDVERQRLYALLKQNRWAEDPFLHRQMRKQWRGGRSHVTNQIVADSGSYTTKAWHGRAWLHLQSMERGQRIAIPLKGDRLPTGTLRIILQDNGQVAVHYAIDETQACSTKPGGSGTVGVDKGYTEAYTDNARAWATCWPKRATPARSRGNAVTNSATWKRSTGPRATPARPTTSGSTTSDTKSGTGGGRGTTNRCATISARQPTPLWTRPAPSPARTCPHP
;
A
#
# COMPACT_ATOMS: atom_id res chain seq x y z
N MET A 1 14.74 -10.59 21.13
CA MET A 1 14.51 -10.05 19.77
C MET A 1 14.79 -8.57 19.87
N VAL A 2 15.79 -8.05 19.16
CA VAL A 2 16.14 -6.61 19.26
C VAL A 2 15.06 -5.82 18.53
N GLU A 3 14.51 -4.81 19.21
CA GLU A 3 13.49 -3.95 18.61
C GLU A 3 14.09 -3.15 17.46
N LYS A 4 13.31 -2.98 16.39
CA LYS A 4 13.73 -2.23 15.20
C LYS A 4 13.10 -0.85 15.23
N VAL A 5 13.91 0.18 15.00
CA VAL A 5 13.44 1.56 14.87
C VAL A 5 13.73 2.09 13.48
N THR A 6 12.86 2.98 12.99
CA THR A 6 13.04 3.60 11.68
C THR A 6 13.87 4.87 11.81
N ARG A 7 14.92 4.99 10.98
CA ARG A 7 15.66 6.24 10.78
C ARG A 7 15.39 6.78 9.38
N ILE A 8 15.52 8.10 9.26
CA ILE A 8 15.25 8.83 8.03
C ILE A 8 16.51 9.61 7.66
N LEU A 9 17.00 9.40 6.43
CA LEU A 9 18.04 10.23 5.82
C LEU A 9 17.41 11.06 4.72
N HIS A 10 17.66 12.37 4.74
CA HIS A 10 17.17 13.27 3.71
C HIS A 10 18.22 13.44 2.62
N SER A 11 17.79 13.56 1.37
CA SER A 11 18.67 13.97 0.28
C SER A 11 19.11 15.43 0.45
N GLN A 12 20.31 15.77 0.00
CA GLN A 12 20.75 17.17 -0.06
C GLN A 12 21.51 17.44 -1.35
N GLY A 13 21.03 18.40 -2.15
CA GLY A 13 21.60 18.75 -3.45
C GLY A 13 21.21 17.79 -4.59
N LEU A 14 20.00 17.20 -4.53
CA LEU A 14 19.51 16.35 -5.62
C LEU A 14 19.11 17.22 -6.82
N ASN A 15 19.67 16.92 -7.99
CA ASN A 15 19.31 17.59 -9.24
C ASN A 15 17.85 17.27 -9.62
N ARG A 16 17.12 18.27 -10.13
CA ARG A 16 15.75 18.14 -10.62
C ARG A 16 15.55 16.98 -11.60
N ALA A 17 16.42 16.80 -12.58
CA ALA A 17 16.32 15.70 -13.54
C ALA A 17 16.48 14.31 -12.90
N LYS A 18 17.19 14.21 -11.75
CA LYS A 18 17.23 12.96 -10.98
C LYS A 18 15.96 12.77 -10.16
N TYR A 19 15.43 13.85 -9.59
CA TYR A 19 14.15 13.82 -8.88
C TYR A 19 13.00 13.38 -9.80
N ASP A 20 12.90 13.97 -11.00
CA ASP A 20 11.83 13.64 -11.95
C ASP A 20 11.89 12.16 -12.39
N ARG A 21 13.09 11.61 -12.59
CA ARG A 21 13.27 10.17 -12.84
C ARG A 21 12.82 9.30 -11.66
N LEU A 22 13.08 9.73 -10.43
CA LEU A 22 12.56 9.03 -9.24
C LEU A 22 11.04 9.17 -9.15
N ALA A 23 10.47 10.29 -9.58
CA ALA A 23 9.02 10.50 -9.57
C ALA A 23 8.30 9.54 -10.54
N ASP A 24 8.80 9.42 -11.77
CA ASP A 24 8.27 8.43 -12.74
C ASP A 24 8.38 7.00 -12.20
N MET A 25 9.50 6.64 -11.58
CA MET A 25 9.64 5.33 -10.92
C MET A 25 8.65 5.14 -9.77
N ALA A 26 8.41 6.16 -8.96
CA ALA A 26 7.48 6.10 -7.83
C ALA A 26 6.02 5.95 -8.29
N GLU A 27 5.66 6.62 -9.38
CA GLU A 27 4.34 6.54 -10.00
C GLU A 27 4.05 5.14 -10.52
N ARG A 28 4.98 4.55 -11.29
CA ARG A 28 4.90 3.14 -11.75
C ARG A 28 4.83 2.16 -10.57
N ALA A 29 5.56 2.45 -9.49
CA ALA A 29 5.47 1.64 -8.27
C ALA A 29 4.08 1.78 -7.63
N GLY A 30 3.47 2.96 -7.71
CA GLY A 30 2.08 3.20 -7.35
C GLY A 30 1.09 2.34 -8.15
N GLU A 31 1.30 2.19 -9.45
CA GLU A 31 0.49 1.30 -10.30
C GLU A 31 0.63 -0.17 -9.88
N VAL A 32 1.84 -0.65 -9.60
CA VAL A 32 2.07 -2.01 -9.07
C VAL A 32 1.32 -2.21 -7.75
N ARG A 33 1.33 -1.23 -6.84
CA ARG A 33 0.55 -1.29 -5.59
C ARG A 33 -0.95 -1.32 -5.88
N ALA A 34 -1.44 -0.48 -6.78
CA ALA A 34 -2.85 -0.43 -7.13
C ALA A 34 -3.32 -1.79 -7.67
N ASP A 35 -2.53 -2.44 -8.51
CA ASP A 35 -2.83 -3.78 -9.01
C ASP A 35 -2.76 -4.85 -7.93
N ALA A 36 -1.78 -4.77 -7.02
CA ALA A 36 -1.72 -5.67 -5.88
C ALA A 36 -2.99 -5.57 -5.03
N TRP A 37 -3.45 -4.35 -4.72
CA TRP A 37 -4.70 -4.11 -3.99
C TRP A 37 -5.93 -4.62 -4.75
N ARG A 38 -5.98 -4.40 -6.06
CA ARG A 38 -7.10 -4.84 -6.91
C ARG A 38 -7.19 -6.36 -7.00
N ARG A 39 -6.05 -7.04 -7.20
CA ARG A 39 -5.98 -8.49 -7.45
C ARG A 39 -5.89 -9.32 -6.18
N CYS A 40 -5.25 -8.81 -5.12
CA CYS A 40 -4.87 -9.60 -3.96
C CYS A 40 -5.66 -9.29 -2.68
N SER A 41 -6.64 -8.38 -2.75
CA SER A 41 -7.56 -8.11 -1.63
C SER A 41 -8.71 -9.12 -1.51
N GLY A 42 -8.89 -10.00 -2.50
CA GLY A 42 -9.97 -10.98 -2.54
C GLY A 42 -9.78 -12.20 -1.63
N LEU A 43 -10.77 -13.09 -1.67
CA LEU A 43 -10.76 -14.37 -0.93
C LEU A 43 -9.74 -15.37 -1.50
N SER A 44 -9.58 -15.42 -2.83
CA SER A 44 -8.71 -16.38 -3.53
C SER A 44 -7.23 -16.25 -3.12
N THR A 45 -6.80 -15.03 -2.79
CA THR A 45 -5.42 -14.71 -2.36
C THR A 45 -5.26 -14.69 -0.85
N ALA A 46 -6.34 -14.81 -0.08
CA ALA A 46 -6.29 -14.66 1.37
C ALA A 46 -5.50 -15.78 2.07
N ALA A 47 -5.56 -17.00 1.54
CA ALA A 47 -4.82 -18.15 2.04
C ALA A 47 -3.45 -18.34 1.37
N GLN A 48 -3.14 -17.56 0.33
CA GLN A 48 -1.88 -17.69 -0.41
C GLN A 48 -0.74 -16.99 0.31
N THR A 49 0.47 -17.52 0.15
CA THR A 49 1.68 -16.86 0.62
C THR A 49 2.08 -15.73 -0.33
N PRO A 50 2.79 -14.70 0.15
CA PRO A 50 3.30 -13.64 -0.73
C PRO A 50 4.18 -14.17 -1.86
N TYR A 51 4.93 -15.24 -1.61
CA TYR A 51 5.76 -15.92 -2.61
C TYR A 51 4.93 -16.58 -3.71
N ALA A 52 3.86 -17.30 -3.35
CA ALA A 52 2.98 -17.94 -4.33
C ALA A 52 2.32 -16.90 -5.26
N ILE A 53 1.87 -15.77 -4.71
CA ILE A 53 1.29 -14.67 -5.50
C ILE A 53 2.34 -14.08 -6.44
N ARG A 54 3.55 -13.80 -5.93
CA ARG A 54 4.65 -13.27 -6.74
C ARG A 54 5.02 -14.21 -7.88
N ASP A 55 5.14 -15.50 -7.59
CA ASP A 55 5.58 -16.49 -8.58
C ASP A 55 4.50 -16.69 -9.66
N ALA A 56 3.22 -16.61 -9.30
CA ALA A 56 2.12 -16.55 -10.27
C ALA A 56 2.22 -15.33 -11.19
N TRP A 57 2.49 -14.13 -10.65
CA TRP A 57 2.67 -12.92 -11.48
C TRP A 57 3.89 -13.02 -12.40
N MET A 58 4.96 -13.68 -11.95
CA MET A 58 6.14 -13.94 -12.79
C MET A 58 5.81 -14.92 -13.91
N ALA A 59 5.05 -15.99 -13.62
CA ALA A 59 4.61 -16.97 -14.63
C ALA A 59 3.68 -16.35 -15.69
N GLU A 60 2.87 -15.37 -15.31
CA GLU A 60 2.04 -14.57 -16.22
C GLU A 60 2.85 -13.57 -17.08
N GLY A 61 4.16 -13.44 -16.86
CA GLY A 61 4.99 -12.48 -17.60
C GLY A 61 4.79 -11.03 -17.17
N CYS A 62 4.52 -10.77 -15.89
CA CYS A 62 4.31 -9.41 -15.39
C CYS A 62 5.50 -8.48 -15.71
N VAL A 63 5.18 -7.35 -16.35
CA VAL A 63 6.15 -6.33 -16.81
C VAL A 63 6.41 -5.20 -15.80
N TRP A 64 5.81 -5.26 -14.61
CA TRP A 64 6.00 -4.29 -13.51
C TRP A 64 5.83 -2.82 -13.92
N HIS A 65 4.97 -2.53 -14.90
CA HIS A 65 4.79 -1.19 -15.46
C HIS A 65 6.10 -0.53 -15.94
N GLY A 66 7.04 -1.35 -16.42
CA GLY A 66 8.37 -0.94 -16.87
C GLY A 66 9.43 -0.83 -15.76
N LEU A 67 9.06 -0.99 -14.49
CA LEU A 67 10.03 -0.97 -13.40
C LEU A 67 11.04 -2.12 -13.53
N PRO A 68 12.28 -1.91 -13.05
CA PRO A 68 13.20 -3.01 -12.83
C PRO A 68 12.57 -4.10 -11.97
N ALA A 69 12.69 -5.35 -12.40
CA ALA A 69 11.99 -6.47 -11.77
C ALA A 69 12.24 -6.60 -10.26
N ARG A 70 13.43 -6.23 -9.76
CA ARG A 70 13.70 -6.23 -8.31
C ARG A 70 12.87 -5.19 -7.56
N LEU A 71 12.79 -3.96 -8.07
CA LEU A 71 11.95 -2.90 -7.50
C LEU A 71 10.46 -3.25 -7.59
N GLY A 72 10.02 -3.84 -8.71
CA GLY A 72 8.65 -4.33 -8.88
C GLY A 72 8.29 -5.40 -7.84
N LYS A 73 9.16 -6.42 -7.68
CA LYS A 73 8.98 -7.48 -6.67
C LYS A 73 8.98 -6.94 -5.23
N ALA A 74 9.89 -6.03 -4.91
CA ALA A 74 9.95 -5.40 -3.59
C ALA A 74 8.67 -4.59 -3.31
N THR A 75 8.19 -3.86 -4.32
CA THR A 75 6.94 -3.09 -4.24
C THR A 75 5.71 -3.99 -4.07
N LEU A 76 5.65 -5.12 -4.78
CA LEU A 76 4.59 -6.11 -4.60
C LEU A 76 4.62 -6.71 -3.20
N ALA A 77 5.79 -7.13 -2.71
CA ALA A 77 5.94 -7.71 -1.38
C ALA A 77 5.48 -6.73 -0.29
N ASP A 78 5.87 -5.46 -0.41
CA ASP A 78 5.44 -4.36 0.47
C ASP A 78 3.91 -4.18 0.46
N ALA A 79 3.31 -4.10 -0.73
CA ALA A 79 1.86 -3.97 -0.88
C ALA A 79 1.08 -5.16 -0.31
N LEU A 80 1.59 -6.38 -0.48
CA LEU A 80 0.99 -7.58 0.10
C LEU A 80 1.07 -7.56 1.64
N GLY A 81 2.16 -7.00 2.20
CA GLY A 81 2.30 -6.73 3.62
C GLY A 81 1.22 -5.77 4.13
N ASP A 82 1.01 -4.65 3.44
CA ASP A 82 -0.03 -3.68 3.78
C ASP A 82 -1.44 -4.29 3.71
N ILE A 83 -1.73 -5.09 2.68
CA ILE A 83 -3.00 -5.81 2.53
C ILE A 83 -3.21 -6.80 3.69
N ALA A 84 -2.18 -7.56 4.05
CA ALA A 84 -2.25 -8.50 5.16
C ALA A 84 -2.48 -7.79 6.50
N ALA A 85 -1.76 -6.68 6.76
CA ALA A 85 -1.93 -5.87 7.96
C ALA A 85 -3.34 -5.29 8.06
N ALA A 86 -3.86 -4.70 6.97
CA ALA A 86 -5.22 -4.16 6.92
C ALA A 86 -6.27 -5.27 7.16
N ARG A 87 -6.03 -6.47 6.65
CA ARG A 87 -6.91 -7.62 6.86
C ARG A 87 -6.89 -8.09 8.31
N GLU A 88 -5.72 -8.17 8.95
CA GLU A 88 -5.60 -8.49 10.37
C GLU A 88 -6.29 -7.45 11.27
N ALA A 89 -6.24 -6.18 10.89
CA ALA A 89 -6.99 -5.13 11.56
C ALA A 89 -8.51 -5.38 11.47
N ALA A 90 -9.03 -5.75 10.29
CA ALA A 90 -10.44 -6.10 10.12
C ALA A 90 -10.87 -7.29 11.00
N LYS A 91 -9.97 -8.25 11.25
CA LYS A 91 -10.24 -9.39 12.13
C LYS A 91 -10.46 -8.98 13.59
N VAL A 92 -9.96 -7.83 14.04
CA VAL A 92 -10.18 -7.36 15.43
C VAL A 92 -11.68 -7.22 15.73
N SER A 93 -12.45 -6.63 14.82
CA SER A 93 -13.91 -6.52 14.94
C SER A 93 -14.59 -7.89 14.89
N VAL A 94 -14.11 -8.80 14.03
CA VAL A 94 -14.65 -10.16 13.93
C VAL A 94 -14.40 -10.97 15.20
N ARG A 95 -13.22 -10.83 15.83
CA ARG A 95 -12.90 -11.48 17.11
C ARG A 95 -13.88 -11.08 18.21
N LYS A 96 -14.33 -9.80 18.23
CA LYS A 96 -15.40 -9.36 19.13
C LYS A 96 -16.72 -10.06 18.82
N ALA A 97 -17.12 -10.13 17.55
CA ALA A 97 -18.36 -10.80 17.14
C ALA A 97 -18.37 -12.31 17.48
N ILE A 98 -17.24 -13.01 17.33
CA ILE A 98 -17.07 -14.40 17.76
C ILE A 98 -17.35 -14.52 19.26
N ARG A 99 -16.70 -13.68 20.09
CA ARG A 99 -16.87 -13.71 21.55
C ARG A 99 -18.33 -13.50 21.99
N HIS A 100 -19.08 -12.66 21.29
CA HIS A 100 -20.50 -12.45 21.59
C HIS A 100 -21.38 -13.65 21.18
N ARG A 101 -21.07 -14.29 20.04
CA ARG A 101 -21.82 -15.45 19.53
C ARG A 101 -21.62 -16.70 20.39
N THR A 102 -20.38 -16.98 20.79
CA THR A 102 -20.00 -18.24 21.44
C THR A 102 -19.94 -18.11 22.97
N ARG A 103 -20.82 -17.31 23.58
CA ARG A 103 -20.90 -17.20 25.03
C ARG A 103 -21.25 -18.57 25.62
N GLY A 104 -20.41 -19.09 26.51
CA GLY A 104 -20.60 -20.42 27.11
C GLY A 104 -20.19 -21.62 26.23
N HIS A 105 -19.72 -21.39 25.00
CA HIS A 105 -19.31 -22.46 24.07
C HIS A 105 -17.85 -22.32 23.66
N ASP A 106 -16.96 -22.78 24.53
CA ASP A 106 -15.51 -22.58 24.38
C ASP A 106 -14.90 -23.38 23.22
N VAL A 107 -15.41 -24.59 22.96
CA VAL A 107 -14.96 -25.44 21.83
C VAL A 107 -15.27 -24.76 20.49
N GLU A 108 -16.50 -24.25 20.32
CA GLU A 108 -16.89 -23.54 19.09
C GLU A 108 -16.10 -22.22 18.95
N ARG A 109 -15.83 -21.53 20.06
CA ARG A 109 -14.99 -20.33 20.06
C ARG A 109 -13.59 -20.63 19.53
N GLN A 110 -12.97 -21.72 19.98
CA GLN A 110 -11.65 -22.15 19.53
C GLN A 110 -11.66 -22.53 18.04
N ARG A 111 -12.68 -23.28 17.58
CA ARG A 111 -12.87 -23.62 16.16
C ARG A 111 -12.89 -22.38 15.27
N LEU A 112 -13.72 -21.38 15.65
CA LEU A 112 -13.86 -20.14 14.88
C LEU A 112 -12.57 -19.29 14.87
N TYR A 113 -11.86 -19.22 15.99
CA TYR A 113 -10.56 -18.52 16.03
C TYR A 113 -9.50 -19.22 15.18
N ALA A 114 -9.46 -20.55 15.17
CA ALA A 114 -8.53 -21.30 14.34
C ALA A 114 -8.77 -21.02 12.85
N LEU A 115 -10.02 -21.09 12.39
CA LEU A 115 -10.39 -20.75 11.01
C LEU A 115 -10.04 -19.30 10.66
N LEU A 116 -10.35 -18.36 11.55
CA LEU A 116 -10.04 -16.94 11.34
C LEU A 116 -8.52 -16.70 11.26
N LYS A 117 -7.72 -17.38 12.09
CA LYS A 117 -6.25 -17.28 12.08
C LYS A 117 -5.65 -17.82 10.79
N GLN A 118 -6.16 -18.95 10.29
CA GLN A 118 -5.67 -19.62 9.07
C GLN A 118 -6.13 -18.96 7.76
N ASN A 119 -6.83 -17.83 7.83
CA ASN A 119 -7.47 -17.19 6.68
C ASN A 119 -8.56 -18.03 5.98
N ARG A 120 -9.13 -19.02 6.69
CA ARG A 120 -10.14 -19.98 6.18
C ARG A 120 -11.58 -19.58 6.55
N TRP A 121 -11.83 -18.29 6.77
CA TRP A 121 -13.15 -17.79 7.19
C TRP A 121 -14.26 -18.00 6.15
N ALA A 122 -13.93 -18.32 4.90
CA ALA A 122 -14.93 -18.62 3.87
C ALA A 122 -15.66 -19.95 4.12
N GLU A 123 -15.04 -20.87 4.86
CA GLU A 123 -15.57 -22.21 5.12
C GLU A 123 -16.70 -22.22 6.15
N ASP A 124 -16.77 -21.20 7.01
CA ASP A 124 -17.83 -21.03 7.98
C ASP A 124 -18.79 -19.89 7.56
N PRO A 125 -20.10 -20.14 7.43
CA PRO A 125 -21.06 -19.13 6.98
C PRO A 125 -21.11 -17.87 7.86
N PHE A 126 -20.90 -18.01 9.17
CA PHE A 126 -20.89 -16.88 10.10
C PHE A 126 -19.63 -16.04 9.91
N LEU A 127 -18.44 -16.66 9.91
CA LEU A 127 -17.18 -15.94 9.69
C LEU A 127 -17.13 -15.28 8.32
N HIS A 128 -17.62 -15.96 7.28
CA HIS A 128 -17.68 -15.41 5.93
C HIS A 128 -18.53 -14.14 5.89
N ARG A 129 -19.70 -14.14 6.55
CA ARG A 129 -20.56 -12.95 6.65
C ARG A 129 -19.89 -11.84 7.46
N GLN A 130 -19.23 -12.15 8.57
CA GLN A 130 -18.56 -11.14 9.39
C GLN A 130 -17.39 -10.51 8.66
N MET A 131 -16.54 -11.32 8.02
CA MET A 131 -15.39 -10.83 7.26
C MET A 131 -15.83 -10.00 6.07
N ARG A 132 -16.85 -10.38 5.30
CA ARG A 132 -17.35 -9.53 4.19
C ARG A 132 -17.87 -8.16 4.65
N LYS A 133 -18.38 -8.05 5.88
CA LYS A 133 -18.81 -6.76 6.45
C LYS A 133 -17.62 -5.87 6.81
N GLN A 134 -16.56 -6.44 7.41
CA GLN A 134 -15.41 -5.70 7.93
C GLN A 134 -14.29 -5.50 6.91
N TRP A 135 -14.14 -6.44 5.97
CA TRP A 135 -13.13 -6.45 4.93
C TRP A 135 -13.79 -6.34 3.56
N ARG A 136 -13.65 -5.18 2.92
CA ARG A 136 -14.16 -4.90 1.57
C ARG A 136 -13.05 -4.82 0.53
N GLY A 137 -11.83 -5.21 0.92
CA GLY A 137 -10.62 -4.87 0.18
C GLY A 137 -10.30 -3.38 0.29
N GLY A 138 -9.46 -2.91 -0.63
CA GLY A 138 -9.00 -1.53 -0.63
C GLY A 138 -8.36 -1.15 -1.95
N ARG A 139 -7.89 0.10 -2.01
CA ARG A 139 -7.10 0.66 -3.11
C ARG A 139 -5.93 1.42 -2.50
N SER A 140 -4.79 1.39 -3.17
CA SER A 140 -3.68 2.29 -2.83
C SER A 140 -3.76 3.54 -3.69
N HIS A 141 -3.54 4.69 -3.06
CA HIS A 141 -3.31 5.97 -3.73
C HIS A 141 -1.86 6.43 -3.58
N VAL A 142 -0.96 5.55 -3.12
CA VAL A 142 0.41 5.91 -2.80
C VAL A 142 1.29 5.82 -4.05
N THR A 143 1.62 6.98 -4.60
CA THR A 143 2.40 7.16 -5.84
C THR A 143 3.75 7.84 -5.63
N ASN A 144 4.07 8.27 -4.41
CA ASN A 144 5.30 9.02 -4.11
C ASN A 144 6.37 8.19 -3.39
N GLN A 145 6.29 6.86 -3.45
CA GLN A 145 7.24 5.99 -2.75
C GLN A 145 7.82 4.88 -3.64
N ILE A 146 9.08 4.54 -3.40
CA ILE A 146 9.80 3.42 -4.00
C ILE A 146 10.31 2.52 -2.88
N VAL A 147 10.13 1.21 -3.03
CA VAL A 147 10.66 0.22 -2.09
C VAL A 147 11.85 -0.47 -2.77
N ALA A 148 13.00 -0.45 -2.11
CA ALA A 148 14.24 -1.01 -2.64
C ALA A 148 14.82 -2.04 -1.66
N ASP A 149 15.00 -3.27 -2.15
CA ASP A 149 15.75 -4.30 -1.43
C ASP A 149 17.27 -4.06 -1.55
N SER A 150 18.06 -4.78 -0.76
CA SER A 150 19.53 -4.68 -0.78
C SER A 150 20.17 -4.97 -2.15
N GLY A 151 19.48 -5.70 -3.02
CA GLY A 151 19.93 -5.99 -4.38
C GLY A 151 19.61 -4.88 -5.39
N SER A 152 18.78 -3.90 -5.03
CA SER A 152 18.32 -2.83 -5.92
C SER A 152 19.12 -1.54 -5.78
N TYR A 153 20.04 -1.46 -4.81
CA TYR A 153 20.84 -0.27 -4.59
C TYR A 153 22.27 -0.58 -4.14
N THR A 154 23.12 0.45 -4.11
CA THR A 154 24.44 0.39 -3.49
C THR A 154 24.70 1.69 -2.75
N THR A 155 25.20 1.60 -1.52
CA THR A 155 25.58 2.75 -0.70
C THR A 155 27.09 2.90 -0.66
N LYS A 156 27.59 4.13 -0.84
CA LYS A 156 29.03 4.44 -0.74
C LYS A 156 29.21 5.75 0.01
N ALA A 157 30.26 5.84 0.83
CA ALA A 157 30.71 7.11 1.39
C ALA A 157 31.69 7.76 0.40
N TRP A 158 31.46 9.03 0.06
CA TRP A 158 32.30 9.79 -0.87
C TRP A 158 32.29 11.27 -0.50
N HIS A 159 33.46 11.90 -0.40
CA HIS A 159 33.67 13.28 0.08
C HIS A 159 32.94 13.58 1.41
N GLY A 160 33.07 12.70 2.41
CA GLY A 160 32.46 12.91 3.74
C GLY A 160 30.93 12.81 3.75
N ARG A 161 30.32 12.22 2.72
CA ARG A 161 28.87 12.08 2.59
C ARG A 161 28.46 10.71 2.07
N ALA A 162 27.32 10.22 2.53
CA ALA A 162 26.70 9.01 2.01
C ALA A 162 25.99 9.25 0.67
N TRP A 163 26.19 8.33 -0.27
CA TRP A 163 25.56 8.30 -1.58
C TRP A 163 24.80 6.99 -1.76
N LEU A 164 23.52 7.10 -2.13
CA LEU A 164 22.67 5.97 -2.48
C LEU A 164 22.55 5.86 -4.00
N HIS A 165 23.02 4.76 -4.57
CA HIS A 165 22.95 4.47 -6.00
C HIS A 165 21.82 3.47 -6.26
N LEU A 166 20.63 3.99 -6.56
CA LEU A 166 19.44 3.19 -6.84
C LEU A 166 19.43 2.71 -8.29
N GLN A 167 19.00 1.48 -8.54
CA GLN A 167 18.76 0.98 -9.88
C GLN A 167 17.77 1.88 -10.63
N SER A 168 18.11 2.28 -11.86
CA SER A 168 17.22 3.08 -12.70
C SER A 168 16.37 2.21 -13.63
N MET A 169 15.43 2.83 -14.35
CA MET A 169 14.65 2.20 -15.43
C MET A 169 15.55 1.71 -16.58
N GLU A 170 16.66 2.39 -16.84
CA GLU A 170 17.63 2.03 -17.86
C GLU A 170 18.59 0.96 -17.34
N ARG A 171 18.79 -0.08 -18.15
CA ARG A 171 19.64 -1.23 -17.79
C ARG A 171 21.08 -0.76 -17.55
N GLY A 172 21.64 -1.14 -16.39
CA GLY A 172 23.02 -0.82 -16.01
C GLY A 172 23.21 0.59 -15.44
N GLN A 173 22.24 1.49 -15.61
CA GLN A 173 22.29 2.84 -15.08
C GLN A 173 21.71 2.92 -13.66
N ARG A 174 22.29 3.80 -12.85
CA ARG A 174 21.86 4.04 -11.47
C ARG A 174 21.68 5.52 -11.19
N ILE A 175 20.64 5.84 -10.42
CA ILE A 175 20.38 7.20 -9.95
C ILE A 175 21.13 7.40 -8.64
N ALA A 176 22.14 8.27 -8.67
CA ALA A 176 22.90 8.66 -7.49
C ALA A 176 22.16 9.75 -6.69
N ILE A 177 21.77 9.41 -5.47
CA ILE A 177 21.06 10.26 -4.50
C ILE A 177 22.07 10.64 -3.39
N PRO A 178 22.50 11.92 -3.31
CA PRO A 178 23.33 12.38 -2.22
C PRO A 178 22.50 12.54 -0.94
N LEU A 179 22.90 11.88 0.15
CA LEU A 179 22.23 11.93 1.45
C LEU A 179 22.84 13.01 2.33
N LYS A 180 22.11 13.45 3.36
CA LYS A 180 22.61 14.35 4.40
C LYS A 180 23.28 13.49 5.48
N GLY A 181 24.59 13.67 5.66
CA GLY A 181 25.41 12.87 6.58
C GLY A 181 26.19 11.75 5.89
N ASP A 182 26.89 10.95 6.69
CA ASP A 182 27.83 9.89 6.29
C ASP A 182 27.30 8.47 6.51
N ARG A 183 26.18 8.33 7.23
CA ARG A 183 25.57 7.03 7.55
C ARG A 183 25.06 6.32 6.29
N LEU A 184 25.49 5.07 6.11
CA LEU A 184 25.09 4.23 4.98
C LEU A 184 23.87 3.38 5.34
N PRO A 185 22.69 3.63 4.72
CA PRO A 185 21.50 2.85 5.02
C PRO A 185 21.58 1.43 4.44
N THR A 186 21.19 0.43 5.23
CA THR A 186 21.20 -0.99 4.84
C THR A 186 19.82 -1.62 5.00
N GLY A 187 19.62 -2.80 4.38
CA GLY A 187 18.37 -3.55 4.47
C GLY A 187 17.36 -3.18 3.39
N THR A 188 16.08 -3.17 3.75
CA THR A 188 15.01 -2.71 2.85
C THR A 188 14.78 -1.22 3.07
N LEU A 189 14.90 -0.45 2.00
CA LEU A 189 14.74 1.00 2.02
C LEU A 189 13.36 1.38 1.48
N ARG A 190 12.71 2.34 2.15
CA ARG A 190 11.56 3.04 1.59
C ARG A 190 11.97 4.47 1.26
N ILE A 191 11.99 4.77 -0.02
CA ILE A 191 12.39 6.06 -0.57
C ILE A 191 11.10 6.84 -0.84
N ILE A 192 10.89 7.93 -0.11
CA ILE A 192 9.68 8.76 -0.18
C ILE A 192 10.05 10.09 -0.82
N LEU A 193 9.35 10.44 -1.88
CA LEU A 193 9.46 11.73 -2.55
C LEU A 193 8.58 12.74 -1.82
N GLN A 194 9.19 13.86 -1.48
CA GLN A 194 8.54 15.00 -0.84
C GLN A 194 8.26 16.09 -1.88
N ASP A 195 7.18 16.83 -1.69
CA ASP A 195 6.74 17.88 -2.63
C ASP A 195 7.75 19.03 -2.76
N ASN A 196 8.61 19.21 -1.76
CA ASN A 196 9.69 20.21 -1.76
C ASN A 196 10.91 19.83 -2.63
N GLY A 197 10.82 18.78 -3.44
CA GLY A 197 11.92 18.30 -4.28
C GLY A 197 12.98 17.49 -3.52
N GLN A 198 12.79 17.21 -2.23
CA GLN A 198 13.67 16.34 -1.44
C GLN A 198 13.18 14.90 -1.44
N VAL A 199 14.10 13.99 -1.15
CA VAL A 199 13.86 12.57 -1.01
C VAL A 199 14.20 12.15 0.42
N ALA A 200 13.29 11.45 1.08
CA ALA A 200 13.49 10.87 2.40
C ALA A 200 13.72 9.35 2.25
N VAL A 201 14.85 8.86 2.74
CA VAL A 201 15.19 7.43 2.75
C VAL A 201 14.95 6.89 4.15
N HIS A 202 13.89 6.09 4.28
CA HIS A 202 13.50 5.40 5.50
C HIS A 202 14.14 4.02 5.51
N TYR A 203 14.79 3.67 6.62
CA TYR A 203 15.42 2.38 6.81
C TYR A 203 15.35 1.96 8.27
N ALA A 204 15.26 0.66 8.50
CA ALA A 204 15.20 0.09 9.84
C ALA A 204 16.61 -0.17 10.37
N ILE A 205 16.85 0.21 11.61
CA ILE A 205 18.05 -0.15 12.37
C ILE A 205 17.66 -0.83 13.67
N ASP A 206 18.59 -1.59 14.25
CA ASP A 206 18.43 -2.08 15.61
C ASP A 206 18.39 -0.91 16.60
N GLU A 207 17.51 -0.99 17.59
CA GLU A 207 17.39 0.03 18.64
C GLU A 207 18.72 0.29 19.35
N THR A 208 19.53 -0.74 19.54
CA THR A 208 20.88 -0.65 20.12
C THR A 208 21.83 0.23 19.30
N GLN A 209 21.58 0.37 17.99
CA GLN A 209 22.32 1.26 17.08
C GLN A 209 21.68 2.65 16.94
N ALA A 210 20.52 2.84 17.55
CA ALA A 210 19.69 4.03 17.45
C ALA A 210 19.80 4.90 18.70
N CYS A 211 19.89 4.28 19.87
CA CYS A 211 20.08 4.99 21.13
C CYS A 211 21.44 5.70 21.10
N SER A 212 21.43 7.00 21.40
CA SER A 212 22.64 7.59 21.95
C SER A 212 22.94 6.82 23.22
N THR A 213 24.06 6.11 23.27
CA THR A 213 24.63 5.55 24.50
C THR A 213 25.08 6.64 25.49
N LYS A 214 24.51 7.85 25.40
CA LYS A 214 24.68 8.87 26.42
C LYS A 214 23.98 8.31 27.66
N PRO A 215 24.71 8.01 28.75
CA PRO A 215 24.07 7.59 29.98
C PRO A 215 23.05 8.66 30.37
N GLY A 216 21.84 8.24 30.73
CA GLY A 216 20.91 9.13 31.41
C GLY A 216 21.62 9.66 32.65
N GLY A 217 21.60 10.99 32.86
CA GLY A 217 22.17 11.56 34.08
C GLY A 217 21.52 10.93 35.32
N SER A 218 22.17 11.05 36.48
CA SER A 218 21.65 10.54 37.75
C SER A 218 20.39 11.28 38.27
N GLY A 219 19.86 12.22 37.51
CA GLY A 219 18.68 13.02 37.88
C GLY A 219 17.38 12.24 37.67
N THR A 220 16.54 12.23 38.71
CA THR A 220 15.18 11.68 38.64
C THR A 220 14.21 12.77 38.16
N VAL A 221 13.62 12.59 36.97
CA VAL A 221 12.53 13.44 36.48
C VAL A 221 11.20 12.73 36.75
N GLY A 222 10.39 13.29 37.64
CA GLY A 222 9.02 12.84 37.86
C GLY A 222 8.12 13.47 36.81
N VAL A 223 7.44 12.67 36.00
CA VAL A 223 6.49 13.14 34.97
C VAL A 223 5.09 12.69 35.37
N ASP A 224 4.24 13.65 35.73
CA ASP A 224 2.81 13.44 35.98
C ASP A 224 1.99 13.65 34.69
N LYS A 225 0.95 12.85 34.51
CA LYS A 225 0.03 12.96 33.38
C LYS A 225 -1.34 13.36 33.91
N GLY A 226 -1.65 14.65 33.84
CA GLY A 226 -2.93 15.21 34.24
C GLY A 226 -4.05 14.97 33.22
N TYR A 227 -5.30 15.04 33.68
CA TYR A 227 -6.47 15.10 32.80
C TYR A 227 -6.65 16.48 32.15
N THR A 228 -6.11 17.54 32.77
CA THR A 228 -6.17 18.93 32.30
C THR A 228 -4.89 19.41 31.61
N GLU A 229 -3.75 18.77 31.89
CA GLU A 229 -2.44 19.10 31.31
C GLU A 229 -1.78 17.84 30.73
N ALA A 230 -1.15 17.95 29.56
CA ALA A 230 -0.66 16.77 28.83
C ALA A 230 0.44 16.01 29.60
N TYR A 231 1.41 16.72 30.16
CA TYR A 231 2.48 16.22 31.02
C TYR A 231 3.02 17.36 31.90
N THR A 232 3.25 17.11 33.18
CA THR A 232 3.82 18.05 34.14
C THR A 232 5.04 17.39 34.77
N ASP A 233 6.20 18.03 34.77
CA ASP A 233 7.39 17.50 35.43
C ASP A 233 7.72 18.24 36.73
N ASN A 234 8.65 17.69 37.51
CA ASN A 234 9.14 18.28 38.75
C ASN A 234 10.07 19.49 38.52
N ALA A 235 10.39 19.84 37.27
CA ALA A 235 11.18 21.01 36.93
C ALA A 235 10.23 22.17 36.60
N ARG A 236 10.06 23.12 37.54
CA ARG A 236 9.27 24.36 37.35
C ARG A 236 9.91 25.34 36.33
N ALA A 237 10.32 24.87 35.16
CA ALA A 237 10.82 25.68 34.05
C ALA A 237 10.01 25.37 32.80
N TRP A 238 9.12 26.28 32.45
CA TRP A 238 8.37 26.25 31.20
C TRP A 238 9.32 26.26 29.99
N ALA A 239 9.40 25.10 29.33
CA ALA A 239 9.55 24.86 27.90
C ALA A 239 10.37 25.84 27.04
N THR A 240 11.68 25.58 26.89
CA THR A 240 12.47 26.01 25.73
C THR A 240 12.81 24.90 24.72
N CYS A 241 12.47 23.62 24.98
CA CYS A 241 13.00 22.51 24.17
C CYS A 241 12.02 21.50 23.55
N TRP A 242 10.70 21.73 23.56
CA TRP A 242 9.75 20.84 22.87
C TRP A 242 9.04 21.58 21.72
N PRO A 243 9.12 21.10 20.45
CA PRO A 243 8.40 21.73 19.36
C PRO A 243 6.89 21.60 19.58
N LYS A 244 6.21 22.75 19.71
CA LYS A 244 4.77 22.89 19.82
C LYS A 244 4.04 22.16 18.70
N ARG A 245 3.45 20.99 18.99
CA ARG A 245 2.29 20.44 18.27
C ARG A 245 1.45 19.58 19.22
N ALA A 246 0.70 20.23 20.09
CA ALA A 246 -0.45 19.65 20.75
C ALA A 246 -1.60 20.66 20.63
N THR A 247 -2.56 20.35 19.76
CA THR A 247 -3.81 21.10 19.65
C THR A 247 -4.62 20.85 20.93
N PRO A 248 -5.19 21.86 21.59
CA PRO A 248 -6.00 21.62 22.77
C PRO A 248 -7.27 20.85 22.40
N ALA A 249 -7.54 19.78 23.14
CA ALA A 249 -8.81 19.08 23.09
C ALA A 249 -9.93 20.02 23.56
N ARG A 250 -10.93 20.23 22.70
CA ARG A 250 -12.13 21.00 23.01
C ARG A 250 -12.92 20.24 24.09
N SER A 251 -13.06 20.85 25.27
CA SER A 251 -13.83 20.32 26.39
C SER A 251 -15.31 20.16 26.02
N ARG A 252 -15.90 19.03 26.45
CA ARG A 252 -17.35 18.82 26.46
C ARG A 252 -17.93 19.55 27.67
N GLY A 253 -18.76 20.55 27.43
CA GLY A 253 -19.66 21.11 28.44
C GLY A 253 -21.06 20.54 28.28
N ASN A 254 -21.61 19.99 29.36
CA ASN A 254 -23.02 19.60 29.50
C ASN A 254 -23.92 20.83 29.28
N ALA A 255 -24.88 20.72 28.36
CA ALA A 255 -26.03 21.61 28.29
C ALA A 255 -27.30 20.76 28.09
N VAL A 256 -28.06 20.69 29.19
CA VAL A 256 -29.51 20.58 29.33
C VAL A 256 -30.30 20.32 28.04
N THR A 257 -31.07 19.25 28.07
CA THR A 257 -32.14 18.91 27.13
C THR A 257 -33.13 20.05 26.97
N ASN A 258 -33.26 20.59 25.76
CA ASN A 258 -34.52 21.15 25.28
C ASN A 258 -34.69 20.82 23.80
N SER A 259 -35.77 20.09 23.54
CA SER A 259 -36.30 19.74 22.23
C SER A 259 -36.66 21.00 21.43
N ALA A 260 -35.97 21.20 20.29
CA ALA A 260 -36.38 22.17 19.29
C ALA A 260 -36.28 21.55 17.89
N THR A 261 -37.46 21.29 17.35
CA THR A 261 -37.82 21.02 15.95
C THR A 261 -37.03 21.87 14.96
N TRP A 262 -36.27 21.22 14.07
CA TRP A 262 -35.68 21.87 12.90
C TRP A 262 -36.66 21.84 11.72
N LYS A 263 -37.33 22.98 11.48
CA LYS A 263 -37.98 23.27 10.20
C LYS A 263 -36.90 23.48 9.14
N ARG A 264 -36.98 22.71 8.06
CA ARG A 264 -36.15 22.85 6.85
C ARG A 264 -36.67 24.07 6.08
N SER A 265 -35.91 25.16 6.00
CA SER A 265 -36.18 26.26 5.09
C SER A 265 -35.72 25.87 3.68
N THR A 266 -36.68 25.75 2.78
CA THR A 266 -36.46 25.58 1.34
C THR A 266 -36.26 26.95 0.70
N GLY A 267 -35.04 27.27 0.28
CA GLY A 267 -34.76 28.34 -0.67
C GLY A 267 -34.98 27.86 -2.12
N PRO A 268 -35.37 28.75 -3.05
CA PRO A 268 -35.92 28.35 -4.35
C PRO A 268 -34.87 27.77 -5.31
N ARG A 269 -35.31 26.74 -6.03
CA ARG A 269 -34.56 25.97 -7.02
C ARG A 269 -34.53 26.74 -8.34
N ALA A 270 -33.38 27.24 -8.76
CA ALA A 270 -33.18 27.77 -10.10
C ALA A 270 -33.32 26.63 -11.13
N THR A 271 -34.19 26.84 -12.11
CA THR A 271 -34.50 25.90 -13.18
C THR A 271 -33.62 26.24 -14.38
N PRO A 272 -32.79 25.33 -14.92
CA PRO A 272 -32.10 25.59 -16.18
C PRO A 272 -33.06 25.43 -17.35
N ALA A 273 -33.10 26.47 -18.18
CA ALA A 273 -33.90 26.55 -19.41
C ALA A 273 -33.46 25.50 -20.44
N ARG A 274 -34.46 24.99 -21.16
CA ARG A 274 -34.38 23.99 -22.22
C ARG A 274 -34.13 24.73 -23.55
N PRO A 275 -33.12 24.37 -24.37
CA PRO A 275 -32.97 24.98 -25.68
C PRO A 275 -34.03 24.42 -26.65
N THR A 276 -34.78 25.33 -27.25
CA THR A 276 -35.68 25.11 -28.38
C THR A 276 -34.89 24.99 -29.67
N THR A 277 -34.96 23.83 -30.31
CA THR A 277 -34.54 23.62 -31.70
C THR A 277 -35.68 24.07 -32.63
N SER A 278 -35.44 25.14 -33.39
CA SER A 278 -36.20 25.46 -34.60
C SER A 278 -35.42 24.94 -35.81
N GLY A 279 -36.06 24.05 -36.57
CA GLY A 279 -35.59 23.63 -37.89
C GLY A 279 -36.00 24.61 -38.96
N SER A 280 -35.15 24.75 -39.98
CA SER A 280 -35.53 25.22 -41.31
C SER A 280 -35.21 24.12 -42.33
N THR A 281 -36.17 23.94 -43.21
CA THR A 281 -36.33 22.98 -44.29
C THR A 281 -35.45 23.30 -45.51
N THR A 282 -34.97 22.26 -46.21
CA THR A 282 -35.10 22.10 -47.68
C THR A 282 -34.62 20.73 -48.20
N SER A 283 -35.47 20.14 -49.07
CA SER A 283 -35.24 19.18 -50.19
C SER A 283 -34.53 17.83 -49.92
N ASP A 284 -35.25 16.70 -50.02
CA ASP A 284 -35.43 15.82 -51.22
C ASP A 284 -34.10 15.19 -51.70
N THR A 285 -33.87 13.87 -51.75
CA THR A 285 -34.60 12.85 -52.53
C THR A 285 -34.04 11.45 -52.22
N LYS A 286 -34.89 10.40 -52.24
CA LYS A 286 -34.67 8.98 -52.65
C LYS A 286 -35.23 7.91 -51.70
N SER A 287 -36.38 7.37 -52.12
CA SER A 287 -36.76 5.94 -52.22
C SER A 287 -35.73 4.90 -51.72
N GLY A 288 -36.07 3.81 -51.02
CA GLY A 288 -37.36 3.24 -50.63
C GLY A 288 -37.19 1.81 -50.08
N THR A 289 -38.30 1.28 -49.56
CA THR A 289 -38.70 -0.13 -49.37
C THR A 289 -38.08 -1.05 -48.31
N GLY A 290 -38.97 -1.54 -47.43
CA GLY A 290 -39.00 -2.87 -46.78
C GLY A 290 -38.17 -3.00 -45.50
N GLY A 291 -38.69 -3.31 -44.31
CA GLY A 291 -39.86 -4.12 -43.94
C GLY A 291 -39.35 -5.32 -43.12
N GLY A 292 -39.84 -5.51 -41.89
CA GLY A 292 -39.71 -6.79 -41.17
C GLY A 292 -39.08 -6.73 -39.78
N ARG A 293 -39.93 -6.73 -38.75
CA ARG A 293 -39.58 -7.10 -37.37
C ARG A 293 -39.31 -8.60 -37.30
N GLY A 294 -38.31 -9.01 -36.53
CA GLY A 294 -38.06 -10.41 -36.21
C GLY A 294 -37.24 -10.56 -34.94
N THR A 295 -37.93 -10.76 -33.82
CA THR A 295 -37.43 -11.32 -32.57
C THR A 295 -36.76 -12.66 -32.79
N THR A 296 -35.53 -12.87 -32.26
CA THR A 296 -35.13 -14.18 -31.68
C THR A 296 -33.96 -14.01 -30.71
N ASN A 297 -34.14 -14.56 -29.51
CA ASN A 297 -33.08 -14.97 -28.59
C ASN A 297 -32.13 -15.96 -29.27
N ARG A 298 -30.82 -15.78 -29.07
CA ARG A 298 -29.85 -16.90 -29.14
C ARG A 298 -28.81 -16.78 -28.04
N CYS A 299 -28.83 -17.76 -27.14
CA CYS A 299 -27.66 -18.24 -26.41
C CYS A 299 -26.55 -18.59 -27.41
N ALA A 300 -25.35 -18.05 -27.19
CA ALA A 300 -24.14 -18.49 -27.87
C ALA A 300 -23.28 -19.29 -26.87
N THR A 301 -23.26 -20.60 -27.09
CA THR A 301 -22.27 -21.54 -26.58
C THR A 301 -21.03 -21.46 -27.49
N ILE A 302 -19.85 -21.20 -26.94
CA ILE A 302 -18.54 -21.36 -27.61
C ILE A 302 -17.69 -22.17 -26.61
N SER A 303 -17.70 -23.51 -26.69
CA SER A 303 -16.92 -24.39 -27.57
C SER A 303 -15.41 -24.24 -27.40
N ALA A 304 -14.84 -25.23 -26.71
CA ALA A 304 -13.43 -25.42 -26.43
C ALA A 304 -12.64 -25.78 -27.68
N ARG A 305 -11.44 -25.21 -27.82
CA ARG A 305 -10.39 -25.72 -28.72
C ARG A 305 -9.26 -26.30 -27.89
N GLN A 306 -8.96 -27.57 -28.15
CA GLN A 306 -7.77 -28.29 -27.69
C GLN A 306 -6.52 -27.95 -28.55
N PRO A 307 -5.31 -28.27 -28.06
CA PRO A 307 -4.06 -27.64 -28.48
C PRO A 307 -3.34 -28.39 -29.61
N THR A 308 -2.55 -27.67 -30.40
CA THR A 308 -1.56 -28.25 -31.33
C THR A 308 -0.18 -28.38 -30.68
N PRO A 309 0.56 -29.48 -30.93
CA PRO A 309 1.87 -29.77 -30.32
C PRO A 309 3.05 -29.37 -31.24
N LEU A 310 4.27 -29.59 -30.72
CA LEU A 310 5.59 -29.74 -31.39
C LEU A 310 6.59 -28.60 -31.16
N TRP A 311 7.41 -28.75 -30.12
CA TRP A 311 8.84 -28.42 -30.17
C TRP A 311 9.62 -29.54 -29.46
N THR A 312 10.32 -30.35 -30.24
CA THR A 312 11.27 -31.39 -29.83
C THR A 312 12.52 -30.74 -29.26
N ARG A 313 12.94 -31.14 -28.05
CA ARG A 313 14.23 -30.73 -27.45
C ARG A 313 15.35 -31.60 -28.02
N PRO A 314 16.51 -31.03 -28.41
CA PRO A 314 17.69 -31.82 -28.73
C PRO A 314 18.33 -32.41 -27.46
N ALA A 315 18.90 -33.62 -27.60
CA ALA A 315 19.58 -34.37 -26.55
C ALA A 315 20.87 -33.67 -26.06
N PRO A 316 21.27 -33.87 -24.79
CA PRO A 316 22.49 -33.28 -24.24
C PRO A 316 23.77 -33.99 -24.74
N SER A 317 24.76 -33.21 -25.20
CA SER A 317 26.12 -33.69 -25.49
C SER A 317 26.86 -34.13 -24.22
N PRO A 318 27.72 -35.16 -24.29
CA PRO A 318 28.43 -35.71 -23.13
C PRO A 318 29.56 -34.81 -22.62
N ALA A 319 29.76 -34.87 -21.31
CA ALA A 319 30.74 -34.12 -20.54
C ALA A 319 32.19 -34.38 -21.01
N ARG A 320 32.96 -33.30 -21.21
CA ARG A 320 34.42 -33.36 -21.33
C ARG A 320 35.04 -33.24 -19.94
N THR A 321 35.72 -34.30 -19.52
CA THR A 321 36.67 -34.34 -18.42
C THR A 321 37.96 -33.59 -18.80
N CYS A 322 38.40 -32.67 -17.94
CA CYS A 322 39.75 -32.09 -18.01
C CYS A 322 40.75 -33.02 -17.31
N PRO A 323 41.95 -33.27 -17.88
CA PRO A 323 43.08 -33.74 -17.10
C PRO A 323 43.96 -32.55 -16.65
N HIS A 324 44.29 -32.52 -15.35
CA HIS A 324 45.50 -31.88 -14.82
C HIS A 324 46.75 -32.61 -15.37
N PRO A 325 47.90 -31.95 -15.59
CA PRO A 325 48.67 -31.22 -14.57
C PRO A 325 48.55 -29.70 -14.63
#